data_AF-B1C120-F1
#
_entry.id   AF-B1C120-F1
#
_cell.length_a   1.000
_cell.length_b   1.000
_cell.length_c   1.000
_cell.angle_alpha   90.00
_cell.angle_beta   90.00
_cell.angle_gamma   90.00
#
_symmetry.space_group_name_H-M   'P 1'
#
loop_
_entity.id
_entity.type
_entity.pdbx_description
1 polymer ?
#
loop_
_entity_poly.entity_id
_entity_poly.type
_entity_poly.pdbx_seq_one_letter_code
_entity_poly.pdbx_strand_id
1 'polypeptide(L)'
;MIEEYIANSQFQDALDLLTDLDDETVRYQRLVCLYGLGQYQQAKNEGMLAKIKASNTYYDVVSIYLATLKELEEFEEAIDIVVEELSMPYIPYEYESVFNAAYDELLLAKKEANEGIERHNNAFSLDDMENILQRDIANEDLLYMAIEQMEGMNIRRLLPAIRIFLKDDSKPSFAKSLLIELMIDQEIDEEMVLVKNGVEYEINPSYAPMVLNQEVGEAILSLLSEVIEDENPSLYNLCFQFLNFYLYLMYPKYIDEFEYRAIAGAIHYYLASMQYIDVELEDMELFYNCDKEEILEKLEEIKQIEY
;
A
#
# COMPACT_ATOMS: atom_id res chain seq x y z
N MET A 1 -30.91 -17.36 30.30
CA MET A 1 -31.11 -16.01 29.75
C MET A 1 -29.90 -15.53 28.96
N ILE A 2 -28.75 -15.17 29.56
CA ILE A 2 -27.55 -14.74 28.80
C ILE A 2 -27.02 -15.87 27.88
N GLU A 3 -26.92 -17.09 28.38
CA GLU A 3 -26.51 -18.26 27.57
C GLU A 3 -27.49 -18.57 26.42
N GLU A 4 -28.77 -18.26 26.58
CA GLU A 4 -29.78 -18.43 25.51
C GLU A 4 -29.62 -17.35 24.43
N TYR A 5 -29.28 -16.11 24.80
CA TYR A 5 -28.95 -15.06 23.84
C TYR A 5 -27.70 -15.44 23.02
N ILE A 6 -26.65 -15.92 23.68
CA ILE A 6 -25.42 -16.39 23.02
C ILE A 6 -25.72 -17.58 22.08
N ALA A 7 -26.48 -18.58 22.56
CA ALA A 7 -26.85 -19.75 21.74
C ALA A 7 -27.69 -19.38 20.50
N ASN A 8 -28.49 -18.32 20.58
CA ASN A 8 -29.28 -17.80 19.46
C ASN A 8 -28.55 -16.75 18.62
N SER A 9 -27.22 -16.58 18.81
CA SER A 9 -26.39 -15.57 18.12
C SER A 9 -26.83 -14.11 18.33
N GLN A 10 -27.56 -13.84 19.41
CA GLN A 10 -27.97 -12.49 19.83
C GLN A 10 -26.87 -11.85 20.69
N PHE A 11 -25.68 -11.70 20.10
CA PHE A 11 -24.47 -11.30 20.82
C PHE A 11 -24.53 -9.87 21.38
N GLN A 12 -25.16 -8.93 20.66
CA GLN A 12 -25.29 -7.55 21.14
C GLN A 12 -26.20 -7.46 22.37
N ASP A 13 -27.35 -8.14 22.34
CA ASP A 13 -28.29 -8.19 23.48
C ASP A 13 -27.65 -8.85 24.71
N ALA A 14 -26.81 -9.88 24.50
CA ALA A 14 -26.05 -10.51 25.56
C ALA A 14 -24.99 -9.56 26.14
N LEU A 15 -24.25 -8.85 25.28
CA LEU A 15 -23.17 -7.92 25.68
C LEU A 15 -23.69 -6.78 26.56
N ASP A 16 -24.89 -6.27 26.25
CA ASP A 16 -25.54 -5.19 27.02
C ASP A 16 -25.90 -5.61 28.45
N LEU A 17 -26.10 -6.91 28.69
CA LEU A 17 -26.41 -7.48 30.01
C LEU A 17 -25.14 -7.83 30.81
N LEU A 18 -23.99 -7.95 30.14
CA LEU A 18 -22.71 -8.39 30.70
C LEU A 18 -21.89 -7.21 31.25
N THR A 19 -22.31 -6.73 32.43
CA THR A 19 -21.80 -5.49 33.03
C THR A 19 -20.81 -5.68 34.19
N ASP A 20 -20.79 -6.84 34.86
CA ASP A 20 -19.89 -7.10 35.99
C ASP A 20 -18.51 -7.55 35.52
N LEU A 21 -17.62 -6.59 35.28
CA LEU A 21 -16.26 -6.83 34.79
C LEU A 21 -15.31 -7.43 35.84
N ASP A 22 -15.76 -7.64 37.08
CA ASP A 22 -14.99 -8.32 38.12
C ASP A 22 -15.26 -9.83 38.17
N ASP A 23 -16.22 -10.33 37.38
CA ASP A 23 -16.55 -11.75 37.28
C ASP A 23 -15.85 -12.43 36.08
N GLU A 24 -15.23 -13.59 36.32
CA GLU A 24 -14.49 -14.32 35.27
C GLU A 24 -15.40 -14.84 34.15
N THR A 25 -16.63 -15.24 34.49
CA THR A 25 -17.61 -15.78 33.55
C THR A 25 -18.16 -14.66 32.69
N VAL A 26 -18.41 -13.50 33.28
CA VAL A 26 -18.84 -12.31 32.54
C VAL A 26 -17.78 -11.90 31.53
N ARG A 27 -16.50 -11.82 31.91
CA ARG A 27 -15.43 -11.50 30.96
C ARG A 27 -15.30 -12.51 29.82
N TYR A 28 -15.38 -13.80 30.14
CA TYR A 28 -15.39 -14.85 29.13
C TYR A 28 -16.58 -14.70 28.14
N GLN A 29 -17.79 -14.51 28.65
CA GLN A 29 -18.99 -14.36 27.82
C GLN A 29 -18.94 -13.08 26.97
N ARG A 30 -18.35 -11.99 27.48
CA ARG A 30 -18.11 -10.76 26.72
C ARG A 30 -17.16 -11.01 25.56
N LEU A 31 -16.05 -11.70 25.81
CA LEU A 31 -15.08 -12.08 24.78
C LEU A 31 -15.76 -12.89 23.67
N VAL A 32 -16.58 -13.88 24.03
CA VAL A 32 -17.37 -14.68 23.06
C VAL A 32 -18.31 -13.80 22.23
N CYS A 33 -19.01 -12.85 22.87
CA CYS A 33 -19.92 -11.94 22.16
C CYS A 33 -19.17 -11.00 21.20
N LEU A 34 -18.05 -10.41 21.65
CA LEU A 34 -17.24 -9.51 20.82
C LEU A 34 -16.64 -10.24 19.61
N TYR A 35 -16.16 -11.46 19.81
CA TYR A 35 -15.69 -12.32 18.72
C TYR A 35 -16.83 -12.66 17.75
N GLY A 36 -18.00 -13.09 18.25
CA GLY A 36 -19.17 -13.42 17.44
C GLY A 36 -19.75 -12.23 16.64
N LEU A 37 -19.49 -11.00 17.08
CA LEU A 37 -19.84 -9.76 16.37
C LEU A 37 -18.78 -9.32 15.34
N GLY A 38 -17.64 -10.01 15.24
CA GLY A 38 -16.51 -9.60 14.40
C GLY A 38 -15.78 -8.35 14.90
N GLN A 39 -16.00 -7.95 16.17
CA GLN A 39 -15.37 -6.77 16.77
C GLN A 39 -13.98 -7.13 17.34
N TYR A 40 -13.10 -7.62 16.46
CA TYR A 40 -11.87 -8.30 16.88
C TYR A 40 -10.90 -7.41 17.69
N GLN A 41 -10.78 -6.12 17.37
CA GLN A 41 -9.94 -5.21 18.14
C GLN A 41 -10.42 -5.05 19.60
N GLN A 42 -11.74 -5.02 19.81
CA GLN A 42 -12.31 -4.96 21.16
C GLN A 42 -12.20 -6.32 21.86
N ALA A 43 -12.43 -7.41 21.11
CA ALA A 43 -12.23 -8.77 21.61
C ALA A 43 -10.78 -9.01 22.05
N LYS A 44 -9.78 -8.44 21.37
CA LYS A 44 -8.38 -8.54 21.78
C LYS A 44 -8.16 -7.93 23.17
N ASN A 45 -8.63 -6.69 23.36
CA ASN A 45 -8.50 -6.00 24.64
C ASN A 45 -9.24 -6.73 25.76
N GLU A 46 -10.46 -7.22 25.50
CA GLU A 46 -11.23 -8.00 26.48
C GLU A 46 -10.56 -9.36 26.77
N GLY A 47 -9.98 -10.01 25.75
CA GLY A 47 -9.30 -11.29 25.86
C GLY A 47 -8.04 -11.24 26.73
N MET A 48 -7.24 -10.18 26.61
CA MET A 48 -6.11 -9.93 27.49
C MET A 48 -6.57 -9.81 28.97
N LEU A 49 -7.63 -9.04 29.22
CA LEU A 49 -8.17 -8.85 30.57
C LEU A 49 -8.83 -10.11 31.13
N ALA A 50 -9.54 -10.86 30.28
CA ALA A 50 -10.16 -12.12 30.62
C ALA A 50 -9.10 -13.18 30.98
N LYS A 51 -8.00 -13.29 30.22
CA LYS A 51 -6.92 -14.26 30.47
C LYS A 51 -6.31 -14.06 31.86
N ILE A 52 -6.06 -12.81 32.26
CA ILE A 52 -5.51 -12.46 33.58
C ILE A 52 -6.48 -12.83 34.72
N LYS A 53 -7.78 -12.69 34.49
CA LYS A 53 -8.82 -12.91 35.50
C LYS A 53 -9.25 -14.36 35.62
N ALA A 54 -9.14 -15.12 34.53
CA ALA A 54 -9.70 -16.45 34.41
C ALA A 54 -9.01 -17.46 35.34
N SER A 55 -9.82 -18.24 36.03
CA SER A 55 -9.41 -19.41 36.81
C SER A 55 -10.07 -20.66 36.24
N ASN A 56 -11.40 -20.76 36.29
CA ASN A 56 -12.10 -21.95 35.78
C ASN A 56 -12.28 -21.91 34.26
N THR A 57 -12.42 -20.71 33.69
CA THR A 57 -12.63 -20.48 32.26
C THR A 57 -11.33 -20.27 31.49
N TYR A 58 -10.18 -20.52 32.12
CA TYR A 58 -8.87 -20.12 31.61
C TYR A 58 -8.60 -20.62 30.19
N TYR A 59 -8.74 -21.93 29.96
CA TYR A 59 -8.46 -22.51 28.65
C TYR A 59 -9.50 -22.13 27.58
N ASP A 60 -10.75 -21.90 27.97
CA ASP A 60 -11.79 -21.40 27.05
C ASP A 60 -11.49 -19.95 26.62
N VAL A 61 -11.07 -19.12 27.56
CA VAL A 61 -10.64 -17.75 27.30
C VAL A 61 -9.42 -17.72 26.39
N VAL A 62 -8.40 -18.54 26.67
CA VAL A 62 -7.21 -18.64 25.81
C VAL A 62 -7.61 -19.08 24.40
N SER A 63 -8.50 -20.05 24.26
CA SER A 63 -8.94 -20.55 22.94
C SER A 63 -9.59 -19.45 22.09
N ILE A 64 -10.51 -18.67 22.67
CA ILE A 64 -11.15 -17.55 21.95
C ILE A 64 -10.18 -16.39 21.73
N TYR A 65 -9.25 -16.16 22.66
CA TYR A 65 -8.24 -15.12 22.50
C TYR A 65 -7.29 -15.43 21.33
N LEU A 66 -6.85 -16.68 21.20
CA LEU A 66 -6.04 -17.12 20.07
C LEU A 66 -6.79 -17.00 18.74
N ALA A 67 -8.07 -17.39 18.70
CA ALA A 67 -8.91 -17.19 17.52
C ALA A 67 -9.04 -15.70 17.16
N THR A 68 -9.17 -14.82 18.17
CA THR A 68 -9.23 -13.37 17.97
C THR A 68 -7.92 -12.82 17.39
N LEU A 69 -6.78 -13.23 17.95
CA LEU A 69 -5.46 -12.78 17.47
C LEU A 69 -5.19 -13.25 16.03
N LYS A 70 -5.63 -14.46 15.68
CA LYS A 70 -5.58 -14.97 14.31
C LYS A 70 -6.38 -14.10 13.34
N GLU A 71 -7.61 -13.73 13.68
CA GLU A 71 -8.45 -12.86 12.83
C GLU A 71 -7.87 -11.43 12.67
N LEU A 72 -7.05 -10.99 13.63
CA LEU A 72 -6.30 -9.73 13.56
C LEU A 72 -4.92 -9.88 12.89
N GLU A 73 -4.58 -11.07 12.41
CA GLU A 73 -3.25 -11.39 11.85
C GLU A 73 -2.08 -11.15 12.82
N GLU A 74 -2.35 -11.14 14.13
CA GLU A 74 -1.35 -10.95 15.19
C GLU A 74 -0.66 -12.27 15.54
N PHE A 75 -0.01 -12.87 14.54
CA PHE A 75 0.48 -14.25 14.61
C PHE A 75 1.57 -14.46 15.66
N GLU A 76 2.48 -13.50 15.87
CA GLU A 76 3.56 -13.66 16.85
C GLU A 76 3.02 -13.76 18.28
N GLU A 77 2.10 -12.86 18.65
CA GLU A 77 1.48 -12.89 19.98
C GLU A 77 0.68 -14.19 20.18
N ALA A 78 -0.06 -14.63 19.16
CA ALA A 78 -0.81 -15.87 19.23
C ALA A 78 0.10 -17.11 19.38
N ILE A 79 1.20 -17.16 18.64
CA ILE A 79 2.18 -18.24 18.69
C ILE A 79 2.86 -18.28 20.05
N ASP A 80 3.30 -17.15 20.58
CA ASP A 80 3.96 -17.08 21.90
C ASP A 80 3.03 -17.62 22.99
N ILE A 81 1.76 -17.24 22.97
CA ILE A 81 0.76 -17.75 23.93
C ILE A 81 0.56 -19.25 23.78
N VAL A 82 0.37 -19.76 22.56
CA VAL A 82 0.18 -21.21 22.35
C VAL A 82 1.40 -22.01 22.79
N VAL A 83 2.60 -21.54 22.49
CA VAL A 83 3.86 -22.18 22.90
C VAL A 83 4.02 -22.15 24.41
N GLU A 84 3.71 -21.03 25.06
CA GLU A 84 3.70 -20.91 26.52
C GLU A 84 2.78 -21.98 27.14
N GLU A 85 1.53 -22.08 26.66
CA GLU A 85 0.56 -23.05 27.17
C GLU A 85 1.02 -24.49 26.91
N LEU A 86 1.44 -24.83 25.69
CA LEU A 86 1.95 -26.17 25.33
C LEU A 86 3.22 -26.57 26.11
N SER A 87 3.96 -25.59 26.63
CA SER A 87 5.16 -25.81 27.45
C SER A 87 4.85 -26.00 28.94
N MET A 88 3.60 -25.82 29.37
CA MET A 88 3.22 -25.99 30.77
C MET A 88 3.33 -27.45 31.23
N PRO A 89 3.76 -27.73 32.48
CA PRO A 89 3.90 -29.10 32.98
C PRO A 89 2.61 -29.92 33.00
N TYR A 90 1.45 -29.26 32.95
CA TYR A 90 0.14 -29.89 32.97
C TYR A 90 -0.86 -29.06 32.15
N ILE A 91 -1.46 -29.69 31.15
CA ILE A 91 -2.53 -29.16 30.29
C ILE A 91 -3.63 -30.22 30.24
N PRO A 92 -4.92 -29.87 30.36
CA PRO A 92 -5.98 -30.85 30.18
C PRO A 92 -5.99 -31.41 28.75
N TYR A 93 -6.14 -32.72 28.63
CA TYR A 93 -6.04 -33.46 27.36
C TYR A 93 -6.95 -32.93 26.25
N GLU A 94 -8.15 -32.44 26.62
CA GLU A 94 -9.10 -31.87 25.66
C GLU A 94 -8.56 -30.60 24.98
N TYR A 95 -7.85 -29.74 25.72
CA TYR A 95 -7.25 -28.51 25.19
C TYR A 95 -5.89 -28.72 24.54
N GLU A 96 -5.14 -29.76 24.93
CA GLU A 96 -3.87 -30.10 24.29
C GLU A 96 -4.06 -30.32 22.78
N SER A 97 -5.09 -31.09 22.39
CA SER A 97 -5.41 -31.30 20.96
C SER A 97 -5.84 -30.02 20.25
N VAL A 98 -6.57 -29.14 20.93
CA VAL A 98 -7.06 -27.86 20.39
C VAL A 98 -5.90 -26.89 20.18
N PHE A 99 -4.97 -26.80 21.14
CA PHE A 99 -3.81 -25.91 21.05
C PHE A 99 -2.77 -26.39 20.05
N ASN A 100 -2.56 -27.70 19.90
CA ASN A 100 -1.73 -28.22 18.82
C ASN A 100 -2.33 -27.90 17.44
N ALA A 101 -3.66 -28.05 17.28
CA ALA A 101 -4.33 -27.67 16.03
C ALA A 101 -4.26 -26.16 15.77
N ALA A 102 -4.47 -25.33 16.81
CA ALA A 102 -4.32 -23.88 16.72
C ALA A 102 -2.87 -23.47 16.39
N TYR A 103 -1.87 -24.16 16.95
CA TYR A 103 -0.46 -23.94 16.64
C TYR A 103 -0.16 -24.19 15.17
N ASP A 104 -0.57 -25.34 14.66
CA ASP A 104 -0.39 -25.70 13.25
C ASP A 104 -1.10 -24.72 12.32
N GLU A 105 -2.33 -24.31 12.67
CA GLU A 105 -3.11 -23.34 11.91
C GLU A 105 -2.48 -21.93 11.95
N LEU A 106 -1.97 -21.48 13.09
CA LEU A 106 -1.27 -20.20 13.23
C LEU A 106 0.05 -20.20 12.47
N LEU A 107 0.81 -21.30 12.49
CA LEU A 107 2.01 -21.44 11.70
C LEU A 107 1.71 -21.44 10.20
N LEU A 108 0.64 -22.13 9.78
CA LEU A 108 0.19 -22.12 8.38
C LEU A 108 -0.28 -20.72 7.98
N ALA A 109 -1.12 -20.05 8.77
CA ALA A 109 -1.62 -18.71 8.48
C ALA A 109 -0.50 -17.67 8.48
N LYS A 110 0.44 -17.76 9.43
CA LYS A 110 1.67 -16.95 9.43
C LYS A 110 2.51 -17.24 8.20
N LYS A 111 2.63 -18.50 7.79
CA LYS A 111 3.33 -18.89 6.57
C LYS A 111 2.59 -18.40 5.33
N GLU A 112 1.27 -18.39 5.27
CA GLU A 112 0.48 -17.90 4.14
C GLU A 112 0.51 -16.36 4.05
N ALA A 113 0.42 -15.66 5.18
CA ALA A 113 0.65 -14.22 5.27
C ALA A 113 2.10 -13.86 4.89
N ASN A 114 3.06 -14.64 5.40
CA ASN A 114 4.46 -14.52 5.01
C ASN A 114 4.71 -15.00 3.59
N GLU A 115 3.92 -15.89 2.99
CA GLU A 115 3.98 -16.29 1.58
C GLU A 115 3.34 -15.21 0.70
N GLY A 116 2.43 -14.39 1.23
CA GLY A 116 2.08 -13.11 0.65
C GLY A 116 3.28 -12.18 0.56
N ILE A 117 4.15 -12.21 1.58
CA ILE A 117 5.40 -11.41 1.66
C ILE A 117 6.59 -12.10 0.93
N GLU A 118 6.66 -13.43 0.88
CA GLU A 118 7.75 -14.25 0.31
C GLU A 118 7.47 -14.63 -1.16
N ARG A 119 6.23 -14.51 -1.64
CA ARG A 119 5.96 -14.42 -3.09
C ARG A 119 6.62 -13.21 -3.74
N HIS A 120 7.03 -12.21 -2.96
CA HIS A 120 7.87 -11.11 -3.45
C HIS A 120 9.36 -11.46 -3.58
N ASN A 121 9.79 -12.65 -3.11
CA ASN A 121 11.16 -13.16 -3.27
C ASN A 121 11.29 -14.35 -4.24
N ASN A 122 10.19 -14.91 -4.76
CA ASN A 122 10.24 -15.80 -5.92
C ASN A 122 9.96 -14.99 -7.18
N ALA A 123 10.85 -15.05 -8.16
CA ALA A 123 10.66 -14.38 -9.44
C ALA A 123 9.31 -14.81 -10.05
N PHE A 124 8.44 -13.84 -10.37
CA PHE A 124 7.19 -14.08 -11.10
C PHE A 124 7.52 -14.86 -12.38
N SER A 125 6.72 -15.88 -12.68
CA SER A 125 6.83 -16.49 -14.01
C SER A 125 6.30 -15.51 -15.06
N LEU A 126 6.67 -15.72 -16.33
CA LEU A 126 6.11 -14.93 -17.44
C LEU A 126 4.58 -15.01 -17.49
N ASP A 127 4.00 -16.15 -17.14
CA ASP A 127 2.55 -16.33 -17.11
C ASP A 127 1.92 -15.53 -15.96
N ASP A 128 2.58 -15.45 -14.80
CA ASP A 128 2.14 -14.60 -13.69
C ASP A 128 2.14 -13.11 -14.08
N MET A 129 3.24 -12.66 -14.69
CA MET A 129 3.39 -11.29 -15.19
C MET A 129 2.33 -10.92 -16.21
N GLU A 130 2.07 -11.80 -17.18
CA GLU A 130 1.02 -11.60 -18.18
C GLU A 130 -0.37 -11.46 -17.51
N ASN A 131 -0.67 -12.32 -16.53
CA ASN A 131 -1.91 -12.24 -15.77
C ASN A 131 -2.02 -10.93 -14.96
N ILE A 132 -0.93 -10.48 -14.34
CA ILE A 132 -0.89 -9.23 -13.55
C ILE A 132 -1.20 -8.02 -14.45
N LEU A 133 -0.59 -7.94 -15.64
CA LEU A 133 -0.86 -6.88 -16.60
C LEU A 133 -2.33 -6.88 -17.08
N GLN A 134 -2.92 -8.04 -17.29
CA GLN A 134 -4.27 -8.15 -17.86
C GLN A 134 -5.41 -7.94 -16.85
N ARG A 135 -5.20 -8.22 -15.56
CA ARG A 135 -6.26 -8.12 -14.54
C ARG A 135 -6.73 -6.68 -14.29
N ASP A 136 -8.03 -6.50 -14.06
CA ASP A 136 -8.55 -5.26 -13.47
C ASP A 136 -7.85 -5.05 -12.13
N ILE A 137 -7.20 -3.89 -11.98
CA ILE A 137 -6.18 -3.68 -10.95
C ILE A 137 -6.83 -3.74 -9.58
N ALA A 138 -6.52 -4.80 -8.83
CA ALA A 138 -6.94 -4.96 -7.44
C ALA A 138 -5.79 -4.71 -6.45
N ASN A 139 -4.54 -4.68 -6.94
CA ASN A 139 -3.33 -4.50 -6.13
C ASN A 139 -2.22 -3.85 -6.98
N GLU A 140 -1.98 -2.55 -6.77
CA GLU A 140 -0.94 -1.80 -7.48
C GLU A 140 0.48 -2.19 -7.08
N ASP A 141 0.71 -2.55 -5.81
CA ASP A 141 2.03 -2.98 -5.33
C ASP A 141 2.51 -4.21 -6.10
N LEU A 142 1.62 -5.19 -6.33
CA LEU A 142 1.92 -6.39 -7.11
C LEU A 142 2.31 -6.04 -8.56
N LEU A 143 1.65 -5.04 -9.16
CA LEU A 143 1.97 -4.57 -10.50
C LEU A 143 3.37 -3.96 -10.55
N TYR A 144 3.70 -3.05 -9.63
CA TYR A 144 5.00 -2.40 -9.61
C TYR A 144 6.14 -3.40 -9.34
N MET A 145 5.94 -4.36 -8.43
CA MET A 145 6.91 -5.44 -8.22
C MET A 145 7.07 -6.35 -9.43
N ALA A 146 6.00 -6.62 -10.18
CA ALA A 146 6.11 -7.38 -11.42
C ALA A 146 6.92 -6.62 -12.48
N ILE A 147 6.71 -5.31 -12.62
CA ILE A 147 7.46 -4.45 -13.54
C ILE A 147 8.95 -4.41 -13.16
N GLU A 148 9.28 -4.21 -11.88
CA GLU A 148 10.67 -4.23 -11.38
C GLU A 148 11.37 -5.55 -11.75
N GLN A 149 10.71 -6.69 -11.56
CA GLN A 149 11.31 -7.98 -11.92
C GLN A 149 11.49 -8.18 -13.43
N MET A 150 10.69 -7.51 -14.26
CA MET A 150 10.83 -7.59 -15.71
C MET A 150 12.14 -6.95 -16.21
N GLU A 151 12.77 -6.04 -15.45
CA GLU A 151 14.08 -5.43 -15.79
C GLU A 151 15.17 -6.50 -15.99
N GLY A 152 15.14 -7.56 -15.19
CA GLY A 152 16.09 -8.67 -15.28
C GLY A 152 15.74 -9.74 -16.32
N MET A 153 14.65 -9.58 -17.08
CA MET A 153 14.06 -10.63 -17.92
C MET A 153 13.80 -10.18 -19.36
N ASN A 154 13.70 -11.13 -20.29
CA ASN A 154 13.32 -10.82 -21.67
C ASN A 154 11.80 -10.67 -21.80
N ILE A 155 11.32 -9.43 -21.98
CA ILE A 155 9.89 -9.12 -22.03
C ILE A 155 9.22 -9.33 -23.39
N ARG A 156 9.94 -9.80 -24.42
CA ARG A 156 9.38 -9.94 -25.79
C ARG A 156 8.12 -10.79 -25.86
N ARG A 157 7.99 -11.77 -24.95
CA ARG A 157 6.77 -12.60 -24.84
C ARG A 157 5.59 -11.87 -24.20
N LEU A 158 5.85 -10.83 -23.40
CA LEU A 158 4.84 -10.04 -22.69
C LEU A 158 4.34 -8.84 -23.52
N LEU A 159 5.00 -8.50 -24.63
CA LEU A 159 4.62 -7.36 -25.49
C LEU A 159 3.12 -7.33 -25.88
N PRO A 160 2.44 -8.47 -26.17
CA PRO A 160 1.00 -8.44 -26.40
C PRO A 160 0.20 -7.94 -25.20
N ALA A 161 0.55 -8.39 -23.99
CA ALA A 161 -0.10 -7.97 -22.75
C ALA A 161 0.21 -6.52 -22.41
N ILE A 162 1.47 -6.10 -22.57
CA ILE A 162 1.91 -4.71 -22.39
C ILE A 162 1.13 -3.78 -23.33
N ARG A 163 0.94 -4.16 -24.60
CA ARG A 163 0.19 -3.36 -25.57
C ARG A 163 -1.28 -3.15 -25.17
N ILE A 164 -1.90 -4.17 -24.58
CA ILE A 164 -3.27 -4.06 -24.03
C ILE A 164 -3.26 -3.12 -22.83
N PHE A 165 -2.30 -3.29 -21.92
CA PHE A 165 -2.13 -2.45 -20.73
C PHE A 165 -1.95 -0.96 -21.06
N LEU A 166 -1.09 -0.63 -22.03
CA LEU A 166 -0.81 0.76 -22.42
C LEU A 166 -2.03 1.46 -23.03
N LYS A 167 -2.94 0.74 -23.69
CA LYS A 167 -4.14 1.29 -24.33
C LYS A 167 -5.32 1.49 -23.37
N ASP A 168 -5.29 0.84 -22.21
CA ASP A 168 -6.37 0.89 -21.25
C ASP A 168 -6.22 2.12 -20.33
N ASP A 169 -7.07 3.13 -20.55
CA ASP A 169 -7.05 4.40 -19.79
C ASP A 169 -7.31 4.21 -18.29
N SER A 170 -7.90 3.08 -17.88
CA SER A 170 -8.11 2.75 -16.45
C SER A 170 -6.84 2.28 -15.74
N LYS A 171 -5.78 1.92 -16.48
CA LYS A 171 -4.50 1.48 -15.90
C LYS A 171 -3.61 2.68 -15.50
N PRO A 172 -2.84 2.58 -14.38
CA PRO A 172 -2.00 3.64 -13.84
C PRO A 172 -1.03 4.21 -14.87
N SER A 173 -1.07 5.54 -15.01
CA SER A 173 -0.18 6.27 -15.90
C SER A 173 1.30 6.10 -15.56
N PHE A 174 1.63 5.98 -14.26
CA PHE A 174 3.00 5.74 -13.81
C PHE A 174 3.54 4.40 -14.30
N ALA A 175 2.79 3.31 -14.08
CA ALA A 175 3.14 1.97 -14.55
C ALA A 175 3.32 1.90 -16.07
N LYS A 176 2.49 2.63 -16.83
CA LYS A 176 2.62 2.71 -18.30
C LYS A 176 3.99 3.29 -18.71
N SER A 177 4.47 4.34 -18.04
CA SER A 177 5.79 4.92 -18.33
C SER A 177 6.93 3.99 -17.96
N LEU A 178 6.85 3.31 -16.83
CA LEU A 178 7.87 2.31 -16.45
C LEU A 178 7.97 1.19 -17.50
N LEU A 179 6.84 0.71 -18.01
CA LEU A 179 6.83 -0.28 -19.09
C LEU A 179 7.44 0.26 -20.40
N ILE A 180 7.26 1.55 -20.72
CA ILE A 180 7.97 2.16 -21.85
C ILE A 180 9.48 2.19 -21.57
N GLU A 181 9.92 2.67 -20.41
CA GLU A 181 11.34 2.76 -20.04
C GLU A 181 12.03 1.40 -20.11
N LEU A 182 11.40 0.38 -19.55
CA LEU A 182 11.82 -1.01 -19.64
C LEU A 182 11.98 -1.49 -21.10
N MET A 183 11.08 -1.08 -22.00
CA MET A 183 11.20 -1.40 -23.43
C MET A 183 12.32 -0.61 -24.12
N ILE A 184 12.63 0.61 -23.68
CA ILE A 184 13.79 1.38 -24.15
C ILE A 184 15.07 0.63 -23.75
N ASP A 185 15.20 0.23 -22.48
CA ASP A 185 16.36 -0.51 -21.96
C ASP A 185 16.60 -1.84 -22.68
N GLN A 186 15.52 -2.53 -23.08
CA GLN A 186 15.61 -3.80 -23.81
C GLN A 186 15.69 -3.66 -25.35
N GLU A 187 15.87 -2.42 -25.84
CA GLU A 187 16.00 -2.07 -27.25
C GLU A 187 14.85 -2.63 -28.11
N ILE A 188 13.61 -2.46 -27.64
CA ILE A 188 12.42 -2.89 -28.38
C ILE A 188 12.10 -1.88 -29.49
N ASP A 189 12.18 -2.32 -30.75
CA ASP A 189 11.82 -1.54 -31.94
C ASP A 189 10.44 -1.97 -32.46
N GLU A 190 9.39 -1.51 -31.78
CA GLU A 190 8.00 -1.70 -32.17
C GLU A 190 7.19 -0.43 -31.89
N GLU A 191 6.33 -0.05 -32.84
CA GLU A 191 5.34 1.01 -32.63
C GLU A 191 4.31 0.59 -31.60
N MET A 192 4.12 1.44 -30.58
CA MET A 192 3.20 1.27 -29.47
C MET A 192 2.23 2.43 -29.42
N VAL A 193 1.04 2.16 -28.90
CA VAL A 193 0.01 3.17 -28.66
C VAL A 193 -0.29 3.17 -27.18
N LEU A 194 -0.15 4.34 -26.56
CA LEU A 194 -0.29 4.59 -25.14
C LEU A 194 -1.44 5.57 -24.93
N VAL A 195 -2.37 5.27 -24.03
CA VAL A 195 -3.44 6.19 -23.65
C VAL A 195 -3.22 6.63 -22.21
N LYS A 196 -3.17 7.95 -21.98
CA LYS A 196 -3.09 8.56 -20.65
C LYS A 196 -4.04 9.75 -20.58
N ASN A 197 -4.85 9.79 -19.53
CA ASN A 197 -5.81 10.86 -19.27
C ASN A 197 -6.70 11.13 -20.50
N GLY A 198 -7.12 10.05 -21.18
CA GLY A 198 -7.92 10.12 -22.40
C GLY A 198 -7.20 10.61 -23.67
N VAL A 199 -5.89 10.88 -23.60
CA VAL A 199 -5.05 11.28 -24.75
C VAL A 199 -4.28 10.07 -25.25
N GLU A 200 -4.32 9.84 -26.57
CA GLU A 200 -3.58 8.80 -27.26
C GLU A 200 -2.23 9.31 -27.77
N TYR A 201 -1.16 8.56 -27.50
CA TYR A 201 0.21 8.84 -27.90
C TYR A 201 0.76 7.67 -28.71
N GLU A 202 1.41 7.97 -29.84
CA GLU A 202 2.20 7.01 -30.60
C GLU A 202 3.66 7.10 -30.14
N ILE A 203 4.27 5.96 -29.82
CA ILE A 203 5.64 5.88 -29.30
C ILE A 203 6.34 4.62 -29.77
N ASN A 204 7.62 4.74 -30.11
CA ASN A 204 8.50 3.61 -30.37
C ASN A 204 9.67 3.66 -29.38
N PRO A 205 9.83 2.64 -28.52
CA PRO A 205 10.88 2.63 -27.50
C PRO A 205 12.31 2.70 -28.07
N SER A 206 12.55 2.27 -29.32
CA SER A 206 13.91 2.26 -29.91
C SER A 206 14.56 3.64 -30.08
N TYR A 207 13.76 4.71 -30.14
CA TYR A 207 14.25 6.09 -30.28
C TYR A 207 13.60 7.06 -29.29
N ALA A 208 12.76 6.56 -28.38
CA ALA A 208 12.20 7.37 -27.31
C ALA A 208 13.29 7.68 -26.26
N PRO A 209 13.36 8.90 -25.72
CA PRO A 209 14.28 9.21 -24.63
C PRO A 209 13.82 8.54 -23.34
N MET A 210 14.78 8.15 -22.50
CA MET A 210 14.50 7.74 -21.11
C MET A 210 13.81 8.88 -20.36
N VAL A 211 12.89 8.56 -19.46
CA VAL A 211 12.02 9.55 -18.81
C VAL A 211 12.85 10.63 -18.11
N LEU A 212 13.83 10.21 -17.30
CA LEU A 212 14.64 11.11 -16.47
C LEU A 212 15.88 11.67 -17.18
N ASN A 213 16.29 11.14 -18.35
CA ASN A 213 17.43 11.67 -19.11
C ASN A 213 17.00 12.73 -20.15
N GLN A 214 15.98 13.52 -19.82
CA GLN A 214 15.50 14.61 -20.67
C GLN A 214 15.87 15.96 -20.06
N GLU A 215 16.16 16.94 -20.92
CA GLU A 215 16.58 18.29 -20.51
C GLU A 215 15.56 18.97 -19.58
N VAL A 216 14.27 18.66 -19.74
CA VAL A 216 13.19 19.18 -18.88
C VAL A 216 13.43 18.90 -17.39
N GLY A 217 13.90 17.69 -17.04
CA GLY A 217 14.13 17.32 -15.65
C GLY A 217 15.28 18.11 -15.04
N GLU A 218 16.40 18.20 -15.74
CA GLU A 218 17.56 18.97 -15.31
C GLU A 218 17.25 20.48 -15.18
N ALA A 219 16.49 21.03 -16.13
CA ALA A 219 16.13 22.45 -16.15
C ALA A 219 15.22 22.83 -14.97
N ILE A 220 14.16 22.04 -14.70
CA ILE A 220 13.26 22.28 -13.57
C ILE A 220 13.99 22.07 -12.24
N LEU A 221 14.85 21.05 -12.15
CA LEU A 221 15.62 20.79 -10.94
C LEU A 221 16.61 21.93 -10.62
N SER A 222 17.23 22.52 -11.64
CA SER A 222 18.09 23.70 -11.48
C SER A 222 17.33 24.89 -10.90
N LEU A 223 16.11 25.14 -11.39
CA LEU A 223 15.24 26.22 -10.86
C LEU A 223 14.89 25.97 -9.39
N LEU A 224 14.55 24.73 -9.02
CA LEU A 224 14.26 24.36 -7.62
C LEU A 224 15.50 24.49 -6.72
N SER A 225 16.68 24.14 -7.22
CA SER A 225 17.96 24.22 -6.50
C SER A 225 18.30 25.68 -6.15
N GLU A 226 18.20 26.58 -7.14
CA GLU A 226 18.48 28.01 -6.97
C GLU A 226 17.67 28.68 -5.86
N VAL A 227 16.45 28.20 -5.61
CA VAL A 227 15.53 28.79 -4.64
C VAL A 227 15.57 28.08 -3.29
N ILE A 228 15.65 26.74 -3.27
CA ILE A 228 15.35 25.94 -2.06
C ILE A 228 16.60 25.32 -1.44
N GLU A 229 17.62 24.93 -2.22
CA GLU A 229 18.65 23.99 -1.77
C GLU A 229 19.45 24.50 -0.56
N ASP A 230 19.85 25.78 -0.59
CA ASP A 230 20.62 26.39 0.50
C ASP A 230 19.77 26.67 1.75
N GLU A 231 18.49 26.99 1.58
CA GLU A 231 17.59 27.37 2.68
C GLU A 231 16.98 26.15 3.38
N ASN A 232 16.54 25.16 2.59
CA ASN A 232 15.87 23.96 3.08
C ASN A 232 16.23 22.72 2.23
N PRO A 233 17.39 22.09 2.48
CA PRO A 233 17.83 20.89 1.76
C PRO A 233 16.81 19.74 1.82
N SER A 234 16.07 19.62 2.92
CA SER A 234 15.06 18.56 3.08
C SER A 234 13.88 18.75 2.13
N LEU A 235 13.39 19.99 1.99
CA LEU A 235 12.33 20.32 1.04
C LEU A 235 12.82 20.16 -0.41
N TYR A 236 14.04 20.59 -0.71
CA TYR A 236 14.63 20.40 -2.04
C TYR A 236 14.66 18.91 -2.45
N ASN A 237 15.10 18.02 -1.55
CA ASN A 237 15.09 16.58 -1.81
C ASN A 237 13.68 16.03 -2.06
N LEU A 238 12.66 16.53 -1.35
CA LEU A 238 11.27 16.15 -1.59
C LEU A 238 10.79 16.65 -2.96
N CYS A 239 11.11 17.89 -3.33
CA CYS A 239 10.82 18.44 -4.65
C CYS A 239 11.49 17.63 -5.77
N PHE A 240 12.73 17.17 -5.57
CA PHE A 240 13.43 16.30 -6.52
C PHE A 240 12.70 14.96 -6.71
N GLN A 241 12.33 14.28 -5.62
CA GLN A 241 11.59 13.02 -5.69
C GLN A 241 10.24 13.20 -6.39
N PHE A 242 9.52 14.26 -6.05
CA PHE A 242 8.23 14.58 -6.66
C PHE A 242 8.36 14.94 -8.14
N LEU A 243 9.39 15.69 -8.53
CA LEU A 243 9.66 16.03 -9.93
C LEU A 243 9.86 14.76 -10.77
N ASN A 244 10.66 13.79 -10.28
CA ASN A 244 10.84 12.53 -10.98
C ASN A 244 9.49 11.82 -11.18
N PHE A 245 8.70 11.71 -10.12
CA PHE A 245 7.36 11.12 -10.18
C PHE A 245 6.43 11.83 -11.18
N TYR A 246 6.42 13.16 -11.15
CA TYR A 246 5.67 14.00 -12.08
C TYR A 246 6.07 13.74 -13.53
N LEU A 247 7.37 13.68 -13.84
CA LEU A 247 7.85 13.41 -15.20
C LEU A 247 7.39 12.04 -15.71
N TYR A 248 7.39 11.00 -14.87
CA TYR A 248 6.83 9.69 -15.23
C TYR A 248 5.33 9.77 -15.54
N LEU A 249 4.56 10.54 -14.78
CA LEU A 249 3.13 10.67 -15.04
C LEU A 249 2.86 11.37 -16.36
N MET A 250 3.59 12.44 -16.65
CA MET A 250 3.42 13.24 -17.85
C MET A 250 3.95 12.59 -19.11
N TYR A 251 4.98 11.75 -19.01
CA TYR A 251 5.58 11.08 -20.18
C TYR A 251 4.54 10.30 -21.01
N PRO A 252 4.52 10.40 -22.35
CA PRO A 252 5.47 11.08 -23.24
C PRO A 252 4.99 12.47 -23.69
N LYS A 253 4.09 13.13 -22.93
CA LYS A 253 3.64 14.49 -23.23
C LYS A 253 4.85 15.41 -23.30
N TYR A 254 4.96 16.17 -24.39
CA TYR A 254 5.93 17.24 -24.50
C TYR A 254 5.61 18.36 -23.51
N ILE A 255 6.60 18.79 -22.73
CA ILE A 255 6.52 19.93 -21.81
C ILE A 255 7.33 21.06 -22.42
N ASP A 256 6.68 22.20 -22.64
CA ASP A 256 7.32 23.35 -23.25
C ASP A 256 8.27 24.04 -22.26
N GLU A 257 9.41 24.56 -22.74
CA GLU A 257 10.40 25.29 -21.94
C GLU A 257 9.79 26.49 -21.20
N PHE A 258 8.75 27.11 -21.75
CA PHE A 258 8.03 28.20 -21.09
C PHE A 258 7.30 27.73 -19.82
N GLU A 259 6.96 26.44 -19.71
CA GLU A 259 6.24 25.88 -18.56
C GLU A 259 7.17 25.55 -17.38
N TYR A 260 8.50 25.48 -17.59
CA TYR A 260 9.45 24.96 -16.58
C TYR A 260 9.41 25.74 -15.27
N ARG A 261 9.32 27.08 -15.35
CA ARG A 261 9.24 27.97 -14.18
C ARG A 261 7.93 27.78 -13.43
N ALA A 262 6.81 27.67 -14.15
CA ALA A 262 5.50 27.44 -13.57
C ALA A 262 5.44 26.08 -12.86
N ILE A 263 6.02 25.02 -13.46
CA ILE A 263 6.10 23.69 -12.86
C ILE A 263 6.98 23.72 -11.59
N ALA A 264 8.16 24.34 -11.63
CA ALA A 264 9.03 24.48 -10.46
C ALA A 264 8.31 25.21 -9.30
N GLY A 265 7.66 26.34 -9.60
CA GLY A 265 6.89 27.11 -8.62
C GLY A 265 5.71 26.32 -8.05
N ALA A 266 4.99 25.57 -8.89
CA ALA A 266 3.87 24.75 -8.46
C ALA A 266 4.32 23.59 -7.55
N ILE A 267 5.40 22.88 -7.91
CA ILE A 267 5.96 21.80 -7.08
C ILE A 267 6.42 22.35 -5.73
N HIS A 268 7.18 23.46 -5.73
CA HIS A 268 7.65 24.11 -4.50
C HIS A 268 6.46 24.48 -3.60
N TYR A 269 5.49 25.21 -4.13
CA TYR A 269 4.32 25.64 -3.37
C TYR A 269 3.53 24.47 -2.79
N TYR A 270 3.26 23.44 -3.60
CA TYR A 270 2.48 22.28 -3.20
C TYR A 270 3.12 21.54 -2.04
N LEU A 271 4.42 21.23 -2.15
CA LEU A 271 5.14 20.44 -1.14
C LEU A 271 5.44 21.25 0.13
N ALA A 272 5.76 22.53 -0.01
CA ALA A 272 5.90 23.43 1.15
C ALA A 272 4.58 23.52 1.94
N SER A 273 3.46 23.65 1.23
CA SER A 273 2.12 23.68 1.83
C SER A 273 1.79 22.37 2.56
N MET A 274 2.13 21.21 1.97
CA MET A 274 1.96 19.90 2.62
C MET A 274 2.79 19.74 3.90
N GLN A 275 3.95 20.39 3.97
CA GLN A 275 4.81 20.41 5.16
C GLN A 275 4.43 21.50 6.17
N TYR A 276 3.32 22.20 5.97
CA TYR A 276 2.88 23.34 6.78
C TYR A 276 3.93 24.47 6.86
N ILE A 277 4.75 24.62 5.82
CA ILE A 277 5.65 25.76 5.66
C ILE A 277 4.82 26.91 5.11
N ASP A 278 4.90 28.07 5.77
CA ASP A 278 4.16 29.26 5.39
C ASP A 278 4.78 29.88 4.13
N VAL A 279 4.14 29.66 2.98
CA VAL A 279 4.52 30.20 1.69
C VAL A 279 3.31 30.79 0.99
N GLU A 280 3.45 31.98 0.41
CA GLU A 280 2.40 32.60 -0.39
C GLU A 280 2.62 32.31 -1.88
N LEU A 281 1.54 32.31 -2.68
CA LEU A 281 1.66 32.13 -4.14
C LEU A 281 2.42 33.30 -4.79
N GLU A 282 2.23 34.50 -4.23
CA GLU A 282 2.92 35.72 -4.61
C GLU A 282 4.44 35.59 -4.46
N ASP A 283 4.92 34.82 -3.47
CA ASP A 283 6.35 34.55 -3.30
C ASP A 283 6.88 33.69 -4.45
N MET A 284 6.08 32.73 -4.94
CA MET A 284 6.47 31.83 -6.02
C MET A 284 6.63 32.56 -7.36
N GLU A 285 5.74 33.52 -7.64
CA GLU A 285 5.86 34.39 -8.82
C GLU A 285 7.20 35.13 -8.82
N LEU A 286 7.61 35.62 -7.64
CA LEU A 286 8.89 36.33 -7.48
C LEU A 286 10.09 35.40 -7.56
N PHE A 287 10.04 34.25 -6.89
CA PHE A 287 11.15 33.30 -6.87
C PHE A 287 11.44 32.68 -8.23
N TYR A 288 10.39 32.30 -8.97
CA TYR A 288 10.53 31.60 -10.25
C TYR A 288 10.37 32.51 -11.46
N ASN A 289 9.99 33.78 -11.27
CA ASN A 289 9.78 34.76 -12.35
C ASN A 289 8.82 34.21 -13.42
N CYS A 290 7.62 33.83 -12.99
CA CYS A 290 6.50 33.36 -13.82
C CYS A 290 5.17 33.93 -13.32
N ASP A 291 4.13 33.83 -14.15
CA ASP A 291 2.82 34.40 -13.84
C ASP A 291 2.02 33.49 -12.89
N LYS A 292 1.32 34.08 -11.91
CA LYS A 292 0.46 33.35 -10.96
C LYS A 292 -0.50 32.36 -11.63
N GLU A 293 -1.09 32.77 -12.74
CA GLU A 293 -2.10 31.99 -13.45
C GLU A 293 -1.51 30.68 -14.00
N GLU A 294 -0.25 30.72 -14.48
CA GLU A 294 0.46 29.54 -14.96
C GLU A 294 0.79 28.59 -13.81
N ILE A 295 1.24 29.12 -12.65
CA ILE A 295 1.49 28.32 -11.45
C ILE A 295 0.19 27.64 -11.00
N LEU A 296 -0.92 28.37 -10.96
CA LEU A 296 -2.23 27.82 -10.57
C LEU A 296 -2.70 26.71 -11.52
N GLU A 297 -2.50 26.86 -12.83
CA GLU A 297 -2.82 25.82 -13.80
C GLU A 297 -2.03 24.53 -13.50
N LYS A 298 -0.72 24.64 -13.27
CA LYS A 298 0.14 23.48 -12.95
C LYS A 298 -0.17 22.90 -11.57
N LEU A 299 -0.57 23.72 -10.60
CA LEU A 299 -1.04 23.23 -9.31
C LEU A 299 -2.30 22.40 -9.42
N GLU A 300 -3.25 22.77 -10.29
CA GLU A 300 -4.44 21.96 -10.51
C GLU A 300 -4.10 20.63 -11.21
N GLU A 301 -3.14 20.63 -12.15
CA GLU A 301 -2.60 19.39 -12.74
C GLU A 301 -1.96 18.51 -11.65
N ILE A 302 -1.13 19.10 -10.79
CA ILE A 302 -0.43 18.40 -9.70
C ILE A 302 -1.39 17.85 -8.64
N LYS A 303 -2.43 18.59 -8.25
CA LYS A 303 -3.39 18.12 -7.24
C LYS A 303 -4.28 16.97 -7.73
N GLN A 304 -4.45 16.85 -9.04
CA GLN A 304 -5.18 15.73 -9.64
C GLN A 304 -4.35 14.44 -9.67
N ILE A 305 -3.05 14.54 -9.42
CA ILE A 305 -2.19 13.40 -9.18
C ILE A 305 -2.47 12.93 -7.76
N GLU A 306 -3.22 11.84 -7.61
CA GLU A 306 -3.35 11.15 -6.32
C GLU A 306 -1.96 10.61 -5.92
N TYR A 307 -1.52 10.98 -4.72
CA TYR A 307 -0.29 10.52 -4.07
C TYR A 307 -0.65 9.59 -2.92
#